data_AF-A0A969AXG6-F1
#
_entry.id   AF-A0A969AXG6-F1
#
_cell.length_a   1.000
_cell.length_b   1.000
_cell.length_c   1.000
_cell.angle_alpha   90.00
_cell.angle_beta   90.00
_cell.angle_gamma   90.00
#
_symmetry.space_group_name_H-M   'P 1'
#
loop_
_entity.id
_entity.type
_entity.pdbx_description
1 polymer ?
#
loop_
_entity_poly.entity_id
_entity_poly.type
_entity_poly.pdbx_seq_one_letter_code
_entity_poly.pdbx_strand_id
1 'polypeptide(L)'
;MLEKNRIAVNGVVAEAISASDTSLSFFIPKLSTYSKAELIVSSPGLLADTILIIVSENPLAEITAMIPQEGPPGTIIKMIGKNFNPNEELYLILYEDALNGFFIPLTESGQYLSTLLTASSDSIIIEVPTGFRQGRIHIFTETNGQPNTRYTLFSPKFKTIY
;
A
#
# COMPACT_ATOMS: atom_id res chain seq x y z
N MET A 1 -15.09 28.60 19.06
CA MET A 1 -15.84 27.39 19.49
C MET A 1 -15.67 26.33 18.42
N LEU A 2 -15.01 25.21 18.74
CA LEU A 2 -14.72 24.10 17.81
C LEU A 2 -15.95 23.59 17.04
N GLU A 3 -17.11 23.52 17.70
CA GLU A 3 -18.34 22.92 17.15
C GLU A 3 -18.96 23.67 15.97
N LYS A 4 -18.46 24.87 15.64
CA LYS A 4 -19.00 25.69 14.54
C LYS A 4 -18.19 25.56 13.26
N ASN A 5 -16.92 25.15 13.32
CA ASN A 5 -16.06 25.13 12.15
C ASN A 5 -16.15 23.76 11.48
N ARG A 6 -16.56 23.72 10.22
CA ARG A 6 -16.51 22.51 9.40
C ARG A 6 -15.29 22.56 8.50
N ILE A 7 -14.46 21.53 8.61
CA ILE A 7 -13.21 21.34 7.87
C ILE A 7 -13.40 20.18 6.92
N ALA A 8 -13.03 20.34 5.65
CA ALA A 8 -13.01 19.24 4.69
C ALA A 8 -11.72 19.29 3.86
N VAL A 9 -11.16 18.11 3.59
CA VAL A 9 -9.98 17.92 2.73
C VAL A 9 -10.40 17.04 1.55
N ASN A 10 -10.36 17.56 0.32
CA ASN A 10 -10.91 16.92 -0.88
C ASN A 10 -12.35 16.42 -0.67
N GLY A 11 -13.17 17.22 0.01
CA GLY A 11 -14.57 16.88 0.32
C GLY A 11 -14.76 15.91 1.49
N VAL A 12 -13.70 15.31 2.04
CA VAL A 12 -13.76 14.43 3.22
C VAL A 12 -13.71 15.27 4.48
N VAL A 13 -14.73 15.14 5.35
CA VAL A 13 -14.80 15.89 6.61
C VAL A 13 -13.64 15.47 7.53
N ALA A 14 -12.91 16.47 8.03
CA ALA A 14 -11.81 16.28 8.96
C ALA A 14 -12.25 16.52 10.42
N GLU A 15 -11.63 15.81 11.35
CA GLU A 15 -11.87 15.97 12.78
C GLU A 15 -11.06 17.16 13.32
N ALA A 16 -11.74 18.17 13.85
CA ALA A 16 -11.11 19.34 14.44
C ALA A 16 -10.61 19.04 15.87
N ILE A 17 -9.37 19.42 16.16
CA ILE A 17 -8.70 19.27 17.47
C ILE A 17 -8.87 20.55 18.29
N SER A 18 -8.55 21.70 17.68
CA SER A 18 -8.69 23.01 18.33
C SER A 18 -9.02 24.10 17.31
N ALA A 19 -9.74 25.14 17.76
CA ALA A 19 -10.06 26.31 16.95
C ALA A 19 -10.06 27.57 17.81
N SER A 20 -9.32 28.58 17.37
CA SER A 20 -9.35 29.96 17.85
C SER A 20 -9.73 30.91 16.71
N ASP A 21 -9.72 32.21 16.97
CA ASP A 21 -10.00 33.23 15.96
C ASP A 21 -8.95 33.27 14.84
N THR A 22 -7.73 32.78 15.10
CA THR A 22 -6.59 32.85 14.16
C THR A 22 -5.87 31.53 13.96
N SER A 23 -6.31 30.44 14.60
CA SER A 23 -5.67 29.13 14.48
C SER A 23 -6.66 27.98 14.48
N LEU A 24 -6.33 26.95 13.72
CA LEU A 24 -7.11 25.73 13.58
C LEU A 24 -6.13 24.55 13.61
N SER A 25 -6.44 23.52 14.38
CA SER A 25 -5.72 22.24 14.37
C SER A 25 -6.72 21.12 14.14
N PHE A 26 -6.37 20.16 13.29
CA PHE A 26 -7.25 19.07 12.88
C PHE A 26 -6.44 17.86 12.42
N PHE A 27 -7.05 16.68 12.41
CA PHE A 27 -6.45 15.49 11.81
C PHE A 27 -6.69 15.46 10.30
N ILE A 28 -5.65 15.12 9.52
CA ILE A 28 -5.83 14.81 8.10
C ILE A 28 -6.68 13.52 8.00
N PRO A 29 -7.87 13.56 7.37
CA PRO A 29 -8.70 12.38 7.24
C PRO A 29 -8.05 11.37 6.27
N LYS A 30 -8.50 10.11 6.28
CA LYS A 30 -8.04 9.13 5.29
C LYS A 30 -8.47 9.58 3.90
N LEU A 31 -7.49 9.84 3.02
CA LEU A 31 -7.71 10.31 1.65
C LEU A 31 -7.52 9.15 0.66
N SER A 32 -8.13 9.27 -0.51
CA SER A 32 -7.86 8.39 -1.65
C SER A 32 -6.55 8.74 -2.37
N THR A 33 -6.04 9.95 -2.17
CA THR A 33 -4.82 10.44 -2.83
C THR A 33 -4.13 11.47 -1.94
N TYR A 34 -2.83 11.28 -1.72
CA TYR A 34 -1.97 12.14 -0.92
C TYR A 34 -1.11 12.97 -1.87
N SER A 35 -1.66 14.10 -2.34
CA SER A 35 -0.98 15.05 -3.22
C SER A 35 -1.51 16.47 -2.98
N LYS A 36 -1.95 17.19 -4.02
CA LYS A 36 -2.67 18.46 -3.85
C LYS A 36 -4.08 18.16 -3.37
N ALA A 37 -4.49 18.81 -2.29
CA ALA A 37 -5.84 18.69 -1.75
C ALA A 37 -6.47 20.07 -1.52
N GLU A 38 -7.77 20.14 -1.75
CA GLU A 38 -8.58 21.30 -1.42
C GLU A 38 -8.97 21.25 0.06
N LEU A 39 -8.53 22.23 0.84
CA LEU A 39 -8.95 22.45 2.21
C LEU A 39 -10.06 23.49 2.24
N ILE A 40 -11.24 23.10 2.71
CA ILE A 40 -12.39 23.99 2.88
C ILE A 40 -12.62 24.19 4.37
N VAL A 41 -12.64 25.45 4.80
CA VAL A 41 -13.01 25.85 6.15
C VAL A 41 -14.29 26.68 6.08
N SER A 42 -15.31 26.28 6.83
CA SER A 42 -16.60 26.97 6.84
C SER A 42 -17.11 27.16 8.26
N SER A 43 -17.78 28.28 8.48
CA SER A 43 -18.38 28.66 9.77
C SER A 43 -19.80 29.20 9.54
N PRO A 44 -20.78 28.91 10.42
CA PRO A 44 -22.13 29.44 10.32
C PRO A 44 -22.14 30.97 10.22
N GLY A 45 -22.84 31.48 9.21
CA GLY A 45 -22.98 32.93 8.96
C GLY A 45 -21.79 33.57 8.26
N LEU A 46 -20.75 32.81 7.89
CA LEU A 46 -19.61 33.27 7.10
C LEU A 46 -19.52 32.50 5.77
N LEU A 47 -18.91 33.12 4.76
CA LEU A 47 -18.53 32.41 3.55
C LEU A 47 -17.44 31.39 3.86
N ALA A 48 -17.47 30.25 3.16
CA ALA A 48 -16.39 29.28 3.24
C ALA A 48 -15.14 29.84 2.58
N ASP A 49 -13.99 29.49 3.12
CA ASP A 49 -12.68 29.78 2.53
C ASP A 49 -12.03 28.48 2.05
N THR A 50 -11.29 28.59 0.96
CA THR A 50 -10.70 27.46 0.24
C THR A 50 -9.22 27.70 0.01
N ILE A 51 -8.39 26.74 0.43
CA ILE A 51 -6.94 26.79 0.26
C ILE A 51 -6.46 25.47 -0.33
N LEU A 52 -5.48 25.53 -1.24
CA LEU A 52 -4.78 24.34 -1.72
C LEU A 52 -3.65 23.98 -0.77
N ILE A 53 -3.68 22.75 -0.24
CA ILE A 53 -2.64 22.17 0.59
C ILE A 53 -1.94 21.02 -0.15
N ILE A 54 -0.72 20.69 0.27
CA ILE A 54 -0.03 19.47 -0.17
C ILE A 54 -0.04 18.50 1.01
N VAL A 55 -0.65 17.34 0.80
CA VAL A 55 -0.64 16.23 1.77
C VAL A 55 0.40 15.24 1.29
N SER A 56 1.56 15.19 1.95
CA SER A 56 2.75 14.48 1.48
C SER A 56 2.87 13.03 1.96
N GLU A 57 2.18 12.63 3.03
CA GLU A 57 2.32 11.28 3.60
C GLU A 57 1.17 10.38 3.20
N ASN A 58 1.39 9.56 2.16
CA ASN A 58 0.68 8.29 2.03
C ASN A 58 1.24 7.36 3.11
N PRO A 59 0.43 6.84 4.06
CA PRO A 59 0.97 5.91 5.05
C PRO A 59 1.61 4.72 4.32
N LEU A 60 2.83 4.35 4.71
CA LEU A 60 3.55 3.25 4.06
C LEU A 60 2.71 1.98 4.12
N ALA A 61 2.70 1.23 3.00
CA ALA A 61 2.13 -0.10 2.95
C ALA A 61 2.81 -0.96 4.01
N GLU A 62 2.05 -1.70 4.81
CA GLU A 62 2.54 -2.58 5.89
C GLU A 62 2.09 -4.02 5.64
N ILE A 63 3.01 -4.99 5.61
CA ILE A 63 2.67 -6.42 5.60
C ILE A 63 2.88 -7.00 7.00
N THR A 64 1.84 -7.58 7.58
CA THR A 64 1.85 -8.12 8.95
C THR A 64 1.81 -9.65 8.98
N ALA A 65 1.23 -10.29 7.95
CA ALA A 65 1.16 -11.75 7.88
C ALA A 65 1.05 -12.25 6.43
N MET A 66 1.32 -13.54 6.25
CA MET A 66 1.18 -14.28 5.00
C MET A 66 0.67 -15.69 5.30
N ILE A 67 -0.34 -16.15 4.56
CA ILE A 67 -0.97 -17.46 4.75
C ILE A 67 -1.30 -18.09 3.38
N PRO A 68 -0.92 -19.34 3.11
CA PRO A 68 -0.04 -20.17 3.94
C PRO A 68 1.43 -19.69 3.87
N GLN A 69 2.24 -20.10 4.85
CA GLN A 69 3.69 -19.81 4.87
C GLN A 69 4.51 -20.88 4.13
N GLU A 70 3.86 -21.96 3.67
CA GLU A 70 4.47 -23.10 2.98
C GLU A 70 3.46 -23.77 2.04
N GLY A 71 3.95 -24.52 1.05
CA GLY A 71 3.12 -25.21 0.07
C GLY A 71 3.90 -25.67 -1.17
N PRO A 72 3.27 -26.33 -2.14
CA PRO A 72 3.91 -26.54 -3.43
C PRO A 72 3.97 -25.24 -4.26
N PRO A 73 4.83 -25.17 -5.29
CA PRO A 73 4.71 -24.14 -6.33
C PRO A 73 3.26 -24.11 -6.90
N GLY A 74 2.74 -22.94 -7.26
CA GLY A 74 1.32 -22.75 -7.62
C GLY A 74 0.39 -22.50 -6.41
N THR A 75 0.93 -22.45 -5.19
CA THR A 75 0.11 -22.14 -4.01
C THR A 75 -0.41 -20.70 -4.08
N ILE A 76 -1.71 -20.53 -3.85
CA ILE A 76 -2.32 -19.22 -3.64
C ILE A 76 -1.99 -18.76 -2.22
N ILE A 77 -1.35 -17.60 -2.10
CA ILE A 77 -1.04 -16.98 -0.80
C ILE A 77 -1.85 -15.70 -0.62
N LYS A 78 -2.33 -15.50 0.60
CA LYS A 78 -2.92 -14.25 1.06
C LYS A 78 -1.94 -13.54 1.98
N MET A 79 -1.60 -12.33 1.62
CA MET A 79 -0.84 -11.41 2.46
C MET A 79 -1.82 -10.46 3.15
N ILE A 80 -1.60 -10.21 4.43
CA ILE A 80 -2.45 -9.41 5.30
C ILE A 80 -1.64 -8.20 5.75
N GLY A 81 -2.25 -7.01 5.66
CA GLY A 81 -1.55 -5.78 5.90
C GLY A 81 -2.46 -4.55 5.95
N LYS A 82 -1.86 -3.38 5.71
CA LYS A 82 -2.54 -2.09 5.71
C LYS A 82 -1.94 -1.17 4.64
N ASN A 83 -2.73 -0.18 4.23
CA ASN A 83 -2.34 0.87 3.29
C ASN A 83 -1.89 0.34 1.92
N PHE A 84 -2.40 -0.83 1.54
CA PHE A 84 -2.27 -1.33 0.19
C PHE A 84 -3.14 -0.48 -0.75
N ASN A 85 -2.63 -0.20 -1.94
CA ASN A 85 -3.39 0.47 -2.96
C ASN A 85 -3.89 -0.60 -3.95
N PRO A 86 -5.21 -0.88 -4.02
CA PRO A 86 -5.74 -1.87 -4.95
C PRO A 86 -5.69 -1.41 -6.41
N ASN A 87 -5.46 -0.11 -6.64
CA ASN A 87 -5.40 0.50 -7.96
C ASN A 87 -3.96 0.82 -8.39
N GLU A 88 -2.94 0.46 -7.59
CA GLU A 88 -1.54 0.55 -8.03
C GLU A 88 -1.26 -0.55 -9.07
N GLU A 89 -0.72 -0.15 -10.22
CA GLU A 89 -0.55 -1.03 -11.38
C GLU A 89 0.49 -2.14 -11.16
N LEU A 90 1.39 -2.04 -10.18
CA LEU A 90 2.39 -3.07 -9.91
C LEU A 90 2.68 -3.26 -8.42
N TYR A 91 2.17 -4.35 -7.86
CA TYR A 91 2.94 -5.07 -6.84
C TYR A 91 4.03 -5.84 -7.59
N LEU A 92 5.26 -5.32 -7.59
CA LEU A 92 6.38 -6.09 -8.11
C LEU A 92 6.75 -7.12 -7.05
N ILE A 93 6.49 -8.39 -7.35
CA ILE A 93 6.77 -9.49 -6.43
C ILE A 93 7.88 -10.32 -7.05
N LEU A 94 9.03 -10.35 -6.38
CA LEU A 94 10.22 -11.05 -6.81
C LEU A 94 10.43 -12.27 -5.95
N TYR A 95 10.76 -13.37 -6.57
CA TYR A 95 11.17 -14.58 -5.89
C TYR A 95 12.67 -14.80 -6.10
N GLU A 96 13.44 -14.84 -5.02
CA GLU A 96 14.89 -15.06 -5.03
C GLU A 96 15.18 -16.52 -4.66
N ASP A 97 15.47 -17.37 -5.65
CA ASP A 97 15.78 -18.79 -5.44
C ASP A 97 17.20 -18.99 -4.90
N ALA A 98 17.35 -19.78 -3.83
CA ALA A 98 18.62 -20.02 -3.17
C ALA A 98 19.53 -21.09 -3.84
N LEU A 99 19.03 -21.87 -4.81
CA LEU A 99 19.75 -23.04 -5.36
C LEU A 99 20.50 -22.81 -6.68
N ASN A 100 20.06 -21.87 -7.52
CA ASN A 100 20.57 -21.75 -8.88
C ASN A 100 20.97 -20.30 -9.18
N GLY A 101 22.27 -20.02 -9.21
CA GLY A 101 22.81 -18.77 -9.74
C GLY A 101 22.59 -18.56 -11.25
N PHE A 102 21.53 -19.10 -11.87
CA PHE A 102 21.18 -18.85 -13.26
C PHE A 102 19.70 -19.12 -13.60
N PHE A 103 18.97 -18.02 -13.79
CA PHE A 103 17.92 -17.66 -14.75
C PHE A 103 17.14 -18.71 -15.56
N ILE A 104 15.80 -18.68 -15.44
CA ILE A 104 14.83 -19.19 -16.43
C ILE A 104 13.66 -18.17 -16.48
N PRO A 105 13.17 -17.79 -17.68
CA PRO A 105 13.15 -16.41 -18.16
C PRO A 105 12.35 -15.47 -17.24
N LEU A 106 12.92 -14.43 -16.63
CA LEU A 106 13.53 -13.23 -17.22
C LEU A 106 12.57 -12.39 -18.09
N THR A 107 11.84 -11.45 -17.48
CA THR A 107 12.12 -10.06 -17.88
C THR A 107 13.59 -9.81 -17.52
N GLU A 108 14.37 -9.11 -18.33
CA GLU A 108 15.85 -9.04 -18.37
C GLU A 108 16.65 -8.91 -17.02
N SER A 109 15.99 -8.88 -15.86
CA SER A 109 16.46 -8.62 -14.50
C SER A 109 16.42 -9.78 -13.48
N GLY A 110 16.04 -11.01 -13.81
CA GLY A 110 16.14 -12.17 -12.87
C GLY A 110 14.89 -12.47 -12.05
N GLN A 111 13.74 -12.00 -12.50
CA GLN A 111 12.55 -11.87 -11.68
C GLN A 111 11.45 -12.83 -12.14
N TYR A 112 10.94 -13.67 -11.23
CA TYR A 112 9.65 -14.33 -11.43
C TYR A 112 8.55 -13.35 -11.05
N LEU A 113 7.70 -12.97 -12.00
CA LEU A 113 6.52 -12.16 -11.71
C LEU A 113 5.41 -13.09 -11.18
N SER A 114 4.91 -12.81 -9.98
CA SER A 114 3.65 -13.40 -9.52
C SER A 114 2.49 -12.83 -10.35
N THR A 115 1.48 -13.65 -10.61
CA THR A 115 0.19 -13.12 -11.04
C THR A 115 -0.51 -12.53 -9.81
N LEU A 116 -0.72 -11.21 -9.82
CA LEU A 116 -1.63 -10.56 -8.88
C LEU A 116 -3.05 -11.03 -9.20
N LEU A 117 -3.67 -11.74 -8.27
CA LEU A 117 -5.05 -12.19 -8.44
C LEU A 117 -6.02 -11.09 -7.99
N THR A 118 -5.82 -10.59 -6.77
CA THR A 118 -6.62 -9.48 -6.22
C THR A 118 -5.81 -8.66 -5.22
N ALA A 119 -6.18 -7.39 -5.07
CA ALA A 119 -5.71 -6.51 -4.00
C ALA A 119 -6.89 -5.74 -3.39
N SER A 120 -6.82 -5.54 -2.08
CA SER A 120 -7.66 -4.63 -1.30
C SER A 120 -6.75 -3.72 -0.47
N SER A 121 -7.31 -2.82 0.33
CA SER A 121 -6.50 -1.95 1.20
C SER A 121 -5.78 -2.67 2.35
N ASP A 122 -6.13 -3.94 2.59
CA ASP A 122 -5.68 -4.75 3.73
C ASP A 122 -5.23 -6.17 3.34
N SER A 123 -5.39 -6.56 2.07
CA SER A 123 -4.93 -7.85 1.59
C SER A 123 -4.47 -7.86 0.14
N ILE A 124 -3.51 -8.73 -0.14
CA ILE A 124 -3.04 -9.03 -1.50
C ILE A 124 -3.09 -10.54 -1.66
N ILE A 125 -3.69 -11.01 -2.75
CA ILE A 125 -3.77 -12.43 -3.10
C ILE A 125 -2.98 -12.64 -4.38
N ILE A 126 -2.01 -13.54 -4.32
CA ILE A 126 -1.16 -13.92 -5.45
C ILE A 126 -1.03 -15.43 -5.55
N GLU A 127 -0.60 -15.89 -6.71
CA GLU A 127 -0.18 -17.27 -6.93
C GLU A 127 1.36 -17.35 -6.96
N VAL A 128 1.94 -18.26 -6.16
CA VAL A 128 3.36 -18.57 -6.18
C VAL A 128 3.71 -19.20 -7.53
N PRO A 129 4.71 -18.69 -8.28
CA PRO A 129 5.08 -19.24 -9.57
C PRO A 129 5.40 -20.74 -9.49
N THR A 130 4.91 -21.52 -10.45
CA THR A 130 5.10 -22.99 -10.49
C THR A 130 6.56 -23.43 -10.60
N GLY A 131 7.47 -22.54 -11.00
CA GLY A 131 8.91 -22.77 -11.03
C GLY A 131 9.65 -22.46 -9.72
N PHE A 132 9.01 -21.84 -8.72
CA PHE A 132 9.66 -21.41 -7.49
C PHE A 132 9.92 -22.58 -6.54
N ARG A 133 11.19 -22.83 -6.18
CA ARG A 133 11.55 -24.00 -5.36
C ARG A 133 11.78 -23.69 -3.90
N GLN A 134 12.57 -22.68 -3.58
CA GLN A 134 12.83 -22.20 -2.22
C GLN A 134 13.47 -20.82 -2.31
N GLY A 135 13.24 -19.92 -1.35
CA GLY A 135 13.80 -18.59 -1.51
C GLY A 135 13.18 -17.51 -0.65
N ARG A 136 13.52 -16.26 -0.97
CA ARG A 136 12.87 -15.07 -0.41
C ARG A 136 11.82 -14.54 -1.36
N ILE A 137 10.74 -14.04 -0.81
CA ILE A 137 9.75 -13.26 -1.55
C ILE A 137 10.01 -11.80 -1.21
N HIS A 138 10.32 -10.99 -2.23
CA HIS A 138 10.43 -9.55 -2.13
C HIS A 138 9.17 -8.93 -2.72
N ILE A 139 8.52 -8.06 -1.98
CA ILE A 139 7.34 -7.34 -2.50
C ILE A 139 7.66 -5.86 -2.47
N PHE A 140 7.43 -5.23 -3.61
CA PHE A 140 7.50 -3.78 -3.78
C PHE A 140 6.10 -3.24 -4.04
N THR A 141 5.75 -2.21 -3.29
CA THR A 141 4.59 -1.36 -3.55
C THR A 141 5.08 -0.09 -4.21
N GLU A 142 4.55 0.27 -5.37
CA GLU A 142 4.94 1.50 -6.07
C GLU A 142 3.99 2.65 -5.74
N THR A 143 4.42 3.58 -4.90
CA THR A 143 3.69 4.85 -4.74
C THR A 143 4.25 5.86 -5.75
N ASN A 144 3.44 6.30 -6.71
CA ASN A 144 3.82 7.29 -7.74
C ASN A 144 5.08 6.92 -8.55
N GLY A 145 5.23 5.64 -8.91
CA GLY A 145 6.38 5.14 -9.70
C GLY A 145 7.69 5.06 -8.91
N GLN A 146 7.63 5.17 -7.58
CA GLN A 146 8.78 4.92 -6.70
C GLN A 146 8.50 3.65 -5.87
N PRO A 147 9.40 2.65 -5.88
CA PRO A 147 9.28 1.48 -5.02
C PRO A 147 9.43 1.93 -3.56
N ASN A 148 8.34 1.91 -2.81
CA ASN A 148 8.27 2.57 -1.50
C ASN A 148 8.59 1.63 -0.34
N THR A 149 8.44 0.31 -0.53
CA THR A 149 8.73 -0.65 0.54
C THR A 149 9.27 -1.96 0.00
N ARG A 150 10.31 -2.52 0.64
CA ARG A 150 10.80 -3.87 0.40
C ARG A 150 10.37 -4.77 1.55
N TYR A 151 9.39 -5.63 1.31
CA TYR A 151 9.08 -6.70 2.25
C TYR A 151 9.87 -7.94 1.87
N THR A 152 10.81 -8.35 2.72
CA THR A 152 11.49 -9.64 2.55
C THR A 152 10.82 -10.65 3.48
N LEU A 153 10.05 -11.57 2.91
CA LEU A 153 9.60 -12.74 3.65
C LEU A 153 10.74 -13.76 3.64
N PHE A 154 11.37 -13.93 4.80
CA PHE A 154 12.41 -14.93 4.99
C PHE A 154 11.76 -16.31 5.14
N SER A 155 12.19 -17.25 4.29
CA SER A 155 12.00 -18.69 4.48
C SER A 155 10.58 -19.26 4.37
N PRO A 156 9.69 -18.82 3.46
CA PRO A 156 8.56 -19.66 3.15
C PRO A 156 9.04 -20.98 2.54
N LYS A 157 8.62 -22.10 3.13
CA LYS A 157 9.00 -23.44 2.67
C LYS A 157 8.06 -23.86 1.56
N PHE A 158 8.17 -23.19 0.42
CA PHE A 158 7.62 -23.79 -0.78
C PHE A 158 8.53 -24.95 -1.19
N LYS A 159 7.99 -26.09 -1.59
CA LYS A 159 8.78 -27.25 -2.02
C LYS A 159 8.07 -27.97 -3.15
N THR A 160 8.79 -28.30 -4.20
CA THR A 160 8.33 -29.29 -5.18
C THR A 160 8.28 -30.65 -4.48
N ILE A 161 7.10 -31.28 -4.44
CA ILE A 161 6.95 -32.66 -3.98
C ILE A 161 7.36 -33.55 -5.17
N TYR A 162 8.44 -34.31 -5.02
CA TYR A 162 8.86 -35.33 -5.98
C TYR A 162 8.41 -36.71 -5.51
#